data_AF-A0AAV4FW76-F1
#
_entry.id   AF-A0AAV4FW76-F1
#
_cell.length_a   1.000
_cell.length_b   1.000
_cell.length_c   1.000
_cell.angle_alpha   90.00
_cell.angle_beta   90.00
_cell.angle_gamma   90.00
#
_symmetry.space_group_name_H-M   'P 1'
#
loop_
_entity.id
_entity.type
_entity.pdbx_description
1 polymer ?
#
loop_
_entity_poly.entity_id
_entity_poly.type
_entity_poly.pdbx_seq_one_letter_code
_entity_poly.pdbx_strand_id
1 'polypeptide(L)'
;MHVPRQLEMFPRSRPSHHFEVLLLNVQSSRKNSTLLNDLIEQSNTDVAFFVETWLRPTGDEKPPSKERTVVTRSKDIDHAKLSIDLSTKVQEIPIDSACDKVEAFNAIMTNILDKHAPLKSRTVTDKPAAPWRTATIKEAKAERRRAERTWKASKLTVHMDILSNVIAKLRT
;
A
#
# COMPACT_ATOMS: atom_id res chain seq x y z
N MET A 1 12.82 33.73 4.18
CA MET A 1 13.19 34.54 5.36
C MET A 1 12.47 33.94 6.57
N HIS A 2 13.19 33.17 7.38
CA HIS A 2 12.63 32.61 8.62
C HIS A 2 12.79 33.68 9.70
N VAL A 3 11.68 34.23 10.18
CA VAL A 3 11.71 35.18 11.29
C VAL A 3 11.99 34.37 12.56
N PRO A 4 13.11 34.57 13.26
CA PRO A 4 13.38 33.87 14.51
C PRO A 4 12.29 34.24 15.51
N ARG A 5 11.75 33.23 16.19
CA ARG A 5 10.72 33.41 17.23
C ARG A 5 11.36 34.21 18.37
N GLN A 6 10.91 35.43 18.62
CA GLN A 6 11.33 36.22 19.78
C GLN A 6 10.89 35.48 21.06
N LEU A 7 11.86 34.97 21.81
CA LEU A 7 11.64 34.55 23.20
C LEU A 7 11.55 35.83 24.03
N GLU A 8 10.34 36.34 24.28
CA GLU A 8 10.16 37.41 25.25
C GLU A 8 10.37 36.86 26.66
N MET A 9 11.59 37.03 27.17
CA MET A 9 11.88 36.85 28.58
C MET A 9 11.44 38.10 29.35
N PHE A 10 10.30 37.98 30.03
CA PHE A 10 9.85 39.01 30.97
C PHE A 10 10.77 39.01 32.21
N PRO A 11 11.36 40.15 32.62
CA PRO A 11 12.15 40.20 33.84
C PRO A 11 11.22 40.01 35.04
N ARG A 12 11.31 38.88 35.74
CA ARG A 12 10.56 38.65 37.00
C ARG A 12 11.48 38.92 38.18
N SER A 13 11.10 39.88 39.03
CA SER A 13 11.74 40.06 40.34
C SER A 13 11.57 38.78 41.17
N ARG A 14 12.59 38.43 41.96
CA ARG A 14 12.73 37.14 42.65
C ARG A 14 12.04 37.12 44.02
N PRO A 15 11.05 36.24 44.28
CA PRO A 15 10.64 35.86 45.65
C PRO A 15 11.02 34.41 46.02
N SER A 16 11.80 34.21 47.09
CA SER A 16 12.53 33.00 47.58
C SER A 16 12.08 31.53 47.30
N HIS A 17 10.89 31.21 46.79
CA HIS A 17 10.55 29.86 46.31
C HIS A 17 9.63 29.95 45.07
N HIS A 18 10.16 29.64 43.88
CA HIS A 18 9.38 29.56 42.65
C HIS A 18 9.46 28.13 42.11
N PHE A 19 8.32 27.64 41.64
CA PHE A 19 8.22 26.37 40.92
C PHE A 19 8.12 26.69 39.42
N GLU A 20 9.15 26.36 38.67
CA GLU A 20 9.23 26.66 37.24
C GLU A 20 8.71 25.50 36.41
N VAL A 21 7.83 25.81 35.45
CA VAL A 21 7.20 24.82 34.57
C VAL A 21 7.41 25.21 33.12
N LEU A 22 7.92 24.28 32.31
CA LEU A 22 8.14 24.43 30.88
C LEU A 22 7.10 23.61 30.12
N LEU A 23 6.35 24.25 29.23
CA LEU A 23 5.42 23.59 28.32
C LEU A 23 5.89 23.80 26.89
N LEU A 24 6.30 22.72 26.23
CA LEU A 24 6.85 22.80 24.88
C LEU A 24 6.13 21.83 23.94
N ASN A 25 5.71 22.35 22.79
CA ASN A 25 5.33 21.52 21.65
C ASN A 25 6.60 21.09 20.91
N VAL A 26 6.90 19.80 20.97
CA VAL A 26 8.16 19.22 20.49
C VAL A 26 8.05 18.73 19.05
N GLN A 27 6.84 18.44 18.56
CA GLN A 27 6.52 17.81 17.27
C GLN A 27 7.19 16.45 16.98
N SER A 28 8.33 16.14 17.59
CA SER A 28 8.99 14.83 17.60
C SER A 28 10.12 14.81 18.63
N SER A 29 9.97 14.03 19.69
CA SER A 29 11.00 13.93 20.74
C SER A 29 12.29 13.29 20.24
N ARG A 30 12.22 12.36 19.28
CA ARG A 30 13.39 11.70 18.70
C ARG A 30 14.19 12.62 17.78
N LYS A 31 13.52 13.37 16.92
CA LYS A 31 14.20 14.26 15.97
C LYS A 31 14.94 15.39 16.69
N ASN A 32 14.37 15.86 17.79
CA ASN A 32 14.85 17.03 18.52
C ASN A 32 15.53 16.66 19.84
N SER A 33 15.93 15.40 20.05
CA SER A 33 16.39 14.93 21.36
C SER A 33 17.59 15.71 21.89
N THR A 34 18.55 16.05 21.01
CA THR A 34 19.73 16.84 21.39
C THR A 34 19.34 18.26 21.79
N LEU A 35 18.54 18.94 20.97
CA LEU A 35 18.07 20.30 21.25
C LEU A 35 17.21 20.38 22.51
N LEU A 36 16.42 19.34 22.80
CA LEU A 36 15.63 19.27 24.02
C LEU A 36 16.52 19.11 25.25
N ASN A 37 17.53 18.24 25.18
CA ASN A 37 18.48 18.07 26.28
C ASN A 37 19.21 19.40 26.57
N ASP A 38 19.73 20.06 25.53
CA ASP A 38 20.38 21.37 25.67
C ASP A 38 19.44 22.43 26.27
N LEU A 39 18.16 22.42 25.88
CA LEU A 39 17.16 23.36 26.40
C LEU A 39 16.81 23.07 27.86
N ILE A 40 16.70 21.81 28.26
CA ILE A 40 16.45 21.41 29.65
C ILE A 40 17.62 21.85 30.54
N GLU A 41 18.85 21.65 30.06
CA GLU A 41 20.06 22.05 30.78
C GLU A 41 20.15 23.58 30.96
N GLN A 42 19.74 24.36 29.94
CA GLN A 42 19.77 25.82 30.01
C GLN A 42 18.62 26.45 30.80
N SER A 43 17.46 25.81 30.82
CA SER A 43 16.24 26.39 31.40
C SER A 43 16.03 26.07 32.89
N ASN A 44 16.85 25.22 33.50
CA ASN A 44 16.83 24.85 34.92
C ASN A 44 15.41 24.79 35.54
N THR A 45 14.51 24.09 34.84
CA THR A 45 13.07 24.04 35.16
C THR A 45 12.76 22.85 36.06
N ASP A 46 11.83 23.00 37.02
CA ASP A 46 11.43 21.92 37.93
C ASP A 46 10.58 20.85 37.25
N VAL A 47 9.65 21.25 36.37
CA VAL A 47 8.80 20.33 35.61
C VAL A 47 8.68 20.73 34.14
N ALA A 48 8.94 19.78 33.24
CA ALA A 48 8.76 19.96 31.81
C ALA A 48 7.63 19.07 31.26
N PHE A 49 6.72 19.67 30.51
CA PHE A 49 5.64 19.02 29.77
C PHE A 49 5.91 19.09 28.27
N PHE A 50 6.03 17.94 27.62
CA PHE A 50 6.20 17.84 26.18
C PHE A 50 4.90 17.41 25.50
N VAL A 51 4.46 18.23 24.56
CA VAL A 51 3.30 17.95 23.71
C VAL A 51 3.79 17.53 22.32
N GLU A 52 3.02 16.67 21.64
CA GLU A 52 3.40 16.14 20.33
C GLU A 52 4.80 15.49 20.37
N THR A 53 5.02 14.53 21.26
CA THR A 53 6.27 13.75 21.28
C THR A 53 6.36 12.75 20.12
N TRP A 54 5.21 12.36 19.57
CA TRP A 54 5.03 11.34 18.51
C TRP A 54 5.58 9.96 18.88
N LEU A 55 5.78 9.72 20.17
CA LEU A 55 6.17 8.42 20.72
C LEU A 55 4.97 7.48 20.74
N ARG A 56 5.20 6.21 20.40
CA ARG A 56 4.17 5.17 20.48
C ARG A 56 4.22 4.46 21.84
N PRO A 57 3.08 4.14 22.46
CA PRO A 57 3.06 3.46 23.77
C PRO A 57 3.62 2.03 23.72
N THR A 58 3.60 1.38 22.56
CA THR A 58 4.13 0.03 22.31
C THR A 58 5.59 0.00 21.84
N GLY A 59 6.30 1.13 21.94
CA GLY A 59 7.64 1.31 21.38
C GLY A 59 7.60 1.75 19.92
N ASP A 60 8.70 2.33 19.45
CA ASP A 60 8.80 2.93 18.11
C ASP A 60 9.27 1.93 17.03
N GLU A 61 9.31 0.64 17.35
CA GLU A 61 9.56 -0.39 16.35
C GLU A 61 8.43 -0.37 15.33
N LYS A 62 8.81 -0.33 14.05
CA LYS A 62 7.84 -0.44 12.96
C LYS A 62 7.17 -1.81 13.12
N PRO A 63 5.82 -1.88 13.26
CA PRO A 63 5.16 -3.16 13.41
C PRO A 63 5.53 -4.04 12.21
N PRO A 64 5.76 -5.34 12.44
CA PRO A 64 6.07 -6.25 11.35
C PRO A 64 4.94 -6.18 10.32
N SER A 65 5.33 -6.09 9.05
CA SER A 65 4.35 -6.11 7.98
C SER A 65 3.64 -7.46 8.03
N LYS A 66 2.31 -7.45 7.95
CA LYS A 66 1.59 -8.69 7.67
C LYS A 66 1.97 -9.12 6.25
N GLU A 67 2.31 -10.39 6.08
CA GLU A 67 2.72 -10.97 4.81
C GLU A 67 1.80 -12.12 4.46
N ARG A 68 1.52 -12.29 3.16
CA ARG A 68 0.79 -13.44 2.64
C ARG A 68 1.52 -14.00 1.42
N THR A 69 1.55 -15.32 1.34
CA THR A 69 2.11 -16.03 0.18
C THR A 69 1.04 -16.11 -0.90
N VAL A 70 1.36 -15.63 -2.10
CA VAL A 70 0.49 -15.73 -3.27
C VAL A 70 1.16 -16.65 -4.28
N VAL A 71 0.43 -17.67 -4.73
CA VAL A 71 0.88 -18.61 -5.76
C VAL A 71 0.19 -18.26 -7.07
N THR A 72 0.95 -18.01 -8.13
CA THR A 72 0.43 -17.63 -9.46
C THR A 72 1.24 -18.28 -10.58
N ARG A 73 0.60 -18.53 -11.73
CA ARG A 73 1.28 -18.91 -12.99
C ARG A 73 1.54 -17.67 -13.86
N SER A 74 2.52 -17.73 -14.76
CA SER A 74 2.78 -16.65 -15.73
C SER A 74 1.66 -16.56 -16.77
N LYS A 75 1.34 -15.33 -17.19
CA LYS A 75 0.39 -15.08 -18.29
C LYS A 75 1.07 -15.15 -19.66
N ASP A 76 2.37 -14.93 -19.70
CA ASP A 76 3.18 -14.99 -20.92
C ASP A 76 3.48 -16.47 -21.22
N ILE A 77 2.79 -17.01 -22.23
CA ILE A 77 2.84 -18.42 -22.62
C ILE A 77 3.06 -18.46 -24.13
N ASP A 78 4.00 -19.29 -24.57
CA ASP A 78 4.23 -19.56 -25.99
C ASP A 78 3.11 -20.47 -26.54
N HIS A 79 2.14 -19.85 -27.21
CA HIS A 79 0.97 -20.53 -27.75
C HIS A 79 1.33 -21.60 -28.80
N ALA A 80 2.38 -21.38 -29.59
CA ALA A 80 2.77 -22.32 -30.64
C ALA A 80 3.31 -23.61 -30.01
N LYS A 81 4.25 -23.50 -29.06
CA LYS A 81 4.81 -24.66 -28.35
C LYS A 81 3.75 -25.41 -27.54
N LEU A 82 2.84 -24.67 -26.89
CA LEU A 82 1.75 -25.27 -26.14
C LEU A 82 0.83 -26.11 -27.04
N SER A 83 0.45 -25.60 -28.22
CA SER A 83 -0.45 -26.33 -29.13
C SER A 83 0.15 -27.65 -29.64
N ILE A 84 1.46 -27.67 -29.90
CA ILE A 84 2.21 -28.87 -30.32
C ILE A 84 2.23 -29.89 -29.18
N ASP A 85 2.58 -29.47 -27.96
CA ASP A 85 2.65 -30.34 -26.80
C ASP A 85 1.28 -30.93 -26.44
N LEU A 86 0.21 -30.12 -26.50
CA LEU A 86 -1.16 -30.59 -26.29
C LEU A 86 -1.55 -31.67 -27.29
N SER A 87 -1.29 -31.44 -28.58
CA SER A 87 -1.67 -32.39 -29.64
C SER A 87 -0.94 -33.74 -29.48
N THR A 88 0.33 -33.70 -29.07
CA THR A 88 1.15 -34.89 -28.87
C THR A 88 0.72 -35.67 -27.63
N LYS A 89 0.57 -34.98 -26.49
CA LYS A 89 0.37 -35.62 -25.19
C LYS A 89 -1.06 -36.08 -24.94
N VAL A 90 -2.06 -35.47 -25.56
CA VAL A 90 -3.46 -35.90 -25.45
C VAL A 90 -3.69 -37.25 -26.15
N GLN A 91 -2.88 -37.60 -27.15
CA GLN A 91 -2.96 -38.89 -27.84
C GLN A 91 -2.42 -40.06 -26.99
N GLU A 92 -1.64 -39.79 -25.94
CA GLU A 92 -1.05 -40.81 -25.06
C GLU A 92 -2.02 -41.30 -23.96
N ILE A 93 -3.27 -40.82 -23.92
CA ILE A 93 -4.24 -41.16 -22.86
C ILE A 93 -4.77 -42.60 -23.04
N PRO A 94 -4.56 -43.51 -22.07
CA PRO A 94 -5.07 -44.88 -22.13
C PRO A 94 -6.61 -44.97 -22.12
N ILE A 95 -7.17 -46.00 -22.75
CA ILE A 95 -8.61 -46.09 -23.08
C ILE A 95 -9.43 -46.87 -22.01
N ASP A 96 -8.80 -47.55 -21.07
CA ASP A 96 -9.38 -48.73 -20.39
C ASP A 96 -10.37 -48.48 -19.22
N SER A 97 -10.63 -47.23 -18.82
CA SER A 97 -11.74 -46.90 -17.88
C SER A 97 -12.06 -45.40 -17.86
N ALA A 98 -13.31 -45.02 -17.57
CA ALA A 98 -13.76 -43.62 -17.61
C ALA A 98 -13.21 -42.74 -16.47
N CYS A 99 -13.04 -43.30 -15.27
CA CYS A 99 -12.49 -42.55 -14.12
C CYS A 99 -10.99 -42.29 -14.32
N ASP A 100 -10.27 -43.32 -14.76
CA ASP A 100 -8.83 -43.26 -15.03
C ASP A 100 -8.49 -42.27 -16.16
N LYS A 101 -9.42 -42.05 -17.11
CA LYS A 101 -9.29 -41.01 -18.16
C LYS A 101 -9.23 -39.60 -17.60
N VAL A 102 -10.06 -39.28 -16.60
CA VAL A 102 -10.13 -37.92 -16.04
C VAL A 102 -8.88 -37.61 -15.24
N GLU A 103 -8.42 -38.57 -14.43
CA GLU A 103 -7.20 -38.40 -13.65
C GLU A 103 -5.95 -38.33 -14.53
N ALA A 104 -5.81 -39.23 -15.51
CA ALA A 104 -4.71 -39.20 -16.47
C ALA A 104 -4.71 -37.90 -17.29
N PHE A 105 -5.88 -37.45 -17.75
CA PHE A 105 -6.02 -36.18 -18.45
C PHE A 105 -5.60 -35.00 -17.57
N ASN A 106 -6.11 -34.92 -16.34
CA ASN A 106 -5.76 -33.84 -15.41
C ASN A 106 -4.27 -33.84 -15.07
N ALA A 107 -3.65 -35.01 -14.91
CA ALA A 107 -2.21 -35.13 -14.66
C ALA A 107 -1.39 -34.64 -15.86
N ILE A 108 -1.76 -35.04 -17.09
CA ILE A 108 -1.09 -34.59 -18.33
C ILE A 108 -1.25 -33.07 -18.49
N MET A 109 -2.46 -32.54 -18.32
CA MET A 109 -2.71 -31.10 -18.41
C MET A 109 -1.92 -30.32 -17.37
N THR A 110 -1.84 -30.82 -16.13
CA THR A 110 -1.06 -30.19 -15.06
C THR A 110 0.44 -30.17 -15.42
N ASN A 111 0.97 -31.27 -15.95
CA ASN A 111 2.37 -31.35 -16.40
C ASN A 111 2.68 -30.36 -17.52
N ILE A 112 1.81 -30.28 -18.54
CA ILE A 112 1.93 -29.31 -19.64
C ILE A 112 1.90 -27.88 -19.09
N LEU A 113 0.98 -27.59 -18.17
CA LEU A 113 0.90 -26.27 -17.53
C LEU A 113 2.13 -25.96 -16.67
N ASP A 114 2.72 -26.93 -15.97
CA ASP A 114 3.94 -26.74 -15.19
C ASP A 114 5.16 -26.49 -16.08
N LYS A 115 5.22 -27.13 -17.25
CA LYS A 115 6.26 -26.89 -18.27
C LYS A 115 6.20 -25.49 -18.87
N HIS A 116 5.00 -25.04 -19.26
CA HIS A 116 4.82 -23.76 -19.98
C HIS A 116 4.56 -22.55 -19.07
N ALA A 117 3.97 -22.78 -17.90
CA ALA A 117 3.55 -21.72 -16.98
C ALA A 117 3.73 -22.18 -15.52
N PRO A 118 4.97 -22.35 -15.04
CA PRO A 118 5.25 -22.90 -13.72
C PRO A 118 4.63 -22.07 -12.60
N LEU A 119 4.22 -22.76 -11.53
CA LEU A 119 3.73 -22.12 -10.30
C LEU A 119 4.88 -21.34 -9.65
N LYS A 120 4.70 -20.02 -9.52
CA LYS A 120 5.63 -19.15 -8.82
C LYS A 120 4.96 -18.66 -7.54
N SER A 121 5.57 -18.95 -6.40
CA SER A 121 5.21 -18.34 -5.12
C SER A 121 5.93 -17.00 -4.98
N ARG A 122 5.21 -16.00 -4.46
CA ARG A 122 5.82 -14.76 -4.02
C ARG A 122 5.18 -14.29 -2.72
N THR A 123 6.00 -13.74 -1.85
CA THR A 123 5.52 -13.10 -0.63
C THR A 123 5.07 -11.69 -0.95
N VAL A 124 3.86 -11.33 -0.53
CA VAL A 124 3.28 -10.01 -0.74
C VAL A 124 2.89 -9.43 0.61
N THR A 125 3.26 -8.16 0.82
CA THR A 125 2.78 -7.36 1.95
C THR A 125 1.25 -7.25 1.93
N ASP A 126 0.61 -7.77 2.97
CA ASP A 126 -0.83 -7.65 3.15
C ASP A 126 -1.17 -6.26 3.71
N LYS A 127 -1.73 -5.41 2.85
CA LYS A 127 -2.12 -4.05 3.19
C LYS A 127 -3.63 -4.03 3.42
N PRO A 128 -4.12 -3.68 4.63
CA PRO A 128 -5.55 -3.51 4.84
C PRO A 128 -6.09 -2.47 3.86
N ALA A 129 -7.31 -2.69 3.38
CA ALA A 129 -7.98 -1.68 2.56
C ALA A 129 -8.12 -0.39 3.37
N ALA A 130 -7.69 0.72 2.79
CA ALA A 130 -7.87 2.02 3.43
C ALA A 130 -9.37 2.25 3.73
N PRO A 131 -9.75 2.69 4.93
CA PRO A 131 -11.16 2.82 5.33
C PRO A 131 -12.00 3.68 4.37
N TRP A 132 -11.39 4.72 3.81
CA TRP A 132 -12.02 5.62 2.83
C TRP A 132 -12.07 5.06 1.40
N ARG A 133 -11.57 3.86 1.13
CA ARG A 133 -11.56 3.22 -0.19
C ARG A 133 -12.69 2.19 -0.31
N THR A 134 -13.92 2.70 -0.35
CA THR A 134 -15.14 1.90 -0.53
C THR A 134 -15.23 1.28 -1.93
N ALA A 135 -16.09 0.26 -2.08
CA ALA A 135 -16.37 -0.37 -3.37
C ALA A 135 -16.93 0.64 -4.38
N THR A 136 -17.82 1.52 -3.94
CA THR A 136 -18.42 2.60 -4.77
C THR A 136 -17.37 3.51 -5.39
N ILE A 137 -16.36 3.94 -4.62
CA ILE A 137 -15.25 4.76 -5.13
C ILE A 137 -14.39 3.97 -6.13
N LYS A 138 -14.19 2.67 -5.91
CA LYS A 138 -13.44 1.82 -6.84
C LYS A 138 -14.16 1.69 -8.18
N GLU A 139 -15.46 1.44 -8.15
CA GLU A 139 -16.32 1.30 -9.33
C GLU A 139 -16.38 2.60 -10.12
N ALA A 140 -16.66 3.73 -9.45
CA ALA A 140 -16.62 5.06 -10.03
C ALA A 140 -15.28 5.36 -10.77
N LYS A 141 -14.15 5.04 -10.11
CA LYS A 141 -12.82 5.20 -10.74
C LYS A 141 -12.59 4.20 -11.89
N ALA A 142 -13.17 3.01 -11.84
CA ALA A 142 -13.05 2.02 -12.89
C ALA A 142 -13.86 2.43 -14.13
N GLU A 143 -15.08 2.92 -13.94
CA GLU A 143 -15.96 3.48 -14.99
C GLU A 143 -15.27 4.63 -15.73
N ARG A 144 -14.73 5.62 -14.99
CA ARG A 144 -13.97 6.72 -15.58
C ARG A 144 -12.78 6.25 -16.41
N ARG A 145 -11.99 5.30 -15.90
CA ARG A 145 -10.83 4.77 -16.63
C ARG A 145 -11.24 3.97 -17.88
N ARG A 146 -12.37 3.25 -17.85
CA ARG A 146 -12.88 2.55 -19.04
C ARG A 146 -13.23 3.56 -20.13
N ALA A 147 -14.04 4.57 -19.81
CA ALA A 147 -14.39 5.63 -20.75
C ALA A 147 -13.15 6.35 -21.31
N GLU A 148 -12.20 6.69 -20.43
CA GLU A 148 -10.95 7.35 -20.82
C GLU A 148 -10.09 6.49 -21.76
N ARG A 149 -9.97 5.18 -21.50
CA ARG A 149 -9.23 4.26 -22.39
C ARG A 149 -9.90 4.15 -23.76
N THR A 150 -11.23 4.03 -23.78
CA THR A 150 -11.99 3.94 -25.04
C THR A 150 -11.80 5.21 -25.87
N TRP A 151 -11.88 6.39 -25.26
CA TRP A 151 -11.61 7.66 -25.95
C TRP A 151 -10.16 7.77 -26.43
N LYS A 152 -9.17 7.39 -25.61
CA LYS A 152 -7.75 7.42 -26.03
C LYS A 152 -7.46 6.50 -27.21
N ALA A 153 -8.13 5.35 -27.29
CA ALA A 153 -7.95 4.39 -28.38
C ALA A 153 -8.64 4.83 -29.68
N SER A 154 -9.87 5.34 -29.59
CA SER A 154 -10.71 5.67 -30.76
C SER A 154 -10.60 7.12 -31.23
N LYS A 155 -10.31 8.07 -30.33
CA LYS A 155 -10.30 9.53 -30.53
C LYS A 155 -11.59 10.11 -31.13
N LEU A 156 -12.72 9.41 -31.02
CA LEU A 156 -14.02 9.90 -31.52
C LEU A 156 -14.69 10.86 -30.51
N THR A 157 -15.47 11.79 -31.04
CA THR A 157 -16.27 12.76 -30.26
C THR A 157 -17.27 12.08 -29.34
N VAL A 158 -17.97 11.04 -29.82
CA VAL A 158 -18.93 10.27 -28.99
C VAL A 158 -18.27 9.69 -27.73
N HIS A 159 -17.05 9.17 -27.83
CA HIS A 159 -16.32 8.64 -26.68
C HIS A 159 -15.82 9.73 -25.74
N MET A 160 -15.56 10.94 -26.26
CA MET A 160 -15.24 12.11 -25.47
C MET A 160 -16.46 12.57 -24.64
N ASP A 161 -17.65 12.59 -25.25
CA ASP A 161 -18.90 12.95 -24.56
C ASP A 161 -19.24 11.95 -23.44
N ILE A 162 -19.05 10.66 -23.70
CA ILE A 162 -19.19 9.61 -22.67
C ILE A 162 -18.23 9.87 -21.50
N LEU A 163 -16.96 10.19 -21.77
CA LEU A 163 -15.99 10.53 -20.72
C LEU A 163 -16.42 11.78 -19.94
N SER A 164 -16.89 12.82 -20.63
CA SER A 164 -17.39 14.05 -20.01
C SER A 164 -18.55 13.77 -19.05
N ASN A 165 -19.53 12.98 -19.49
CA ASN A 165 -20.69 12.58 -18.68
C ASN A 165 -20.26 11.78 -17.43
N VAL A 166 -19.33 10.85 -17.57
CA VAL A 166 -18.80 10.09 -16.42
C VAL A 166 -18.07 11.02 -15.44
N ILE A 167 -17.33 12.00 -15.93
CA ILE A 167 -16.67 12.99 -15.05
C ILE A 167 -17.70 13.86 -14.33
N ALA A 168 -18.75 14.30 -15.03
CA ALA A 168 -19.82 15.12 -14.44
C ALA A 168 -20.57 14.38 -13.32
N LYS A 169 -20.90 13.10 -13.53
CA LYS A 169 -21.52 12.21 -12.54
C LYS A 169 -20.72 12.06 -11.23
N LEU A 170 -19.40 12.25 -11.28
CA LEU A 170 -18.51 12.14 -10.10
C LEU A 170 -18.36 13.45 -9.32
N ARG A 171 -18.93 14.55 -9.82
CA ARG A 171 -18.87 15.87 -9.16
C ARG A 171 -20.09 16.18 -8.31
N THR A 172 -21.21 15.50 -8.56
CA THR A 172 -22.46 15.55 -7.78
C THR A 172 -22.37 14.66 -6.56
#